data_AF-A0AB38YVT6-F1
#
_entry.id   AF-A0AB38YVT6-F1
#
_cell.length_a   1.000
_cell.length_b   1.000
_cell.length_c   1.000
_cell.angle_alpha   90.00
_cell.angle_beta   90.00
_cell.angle_gamma   90.00
#
_symmetry.space_group_name_H-M   'P 1'
#
loop_
_entity.id
_entity.type
_entity.pdbx_description
1 polymer ?
#
loop_
_entity_poly.entity_id
_entity_poly.type
_entity_poly.pdbx_seq_one_letter_code
_entity_poly.pdbx_strand_id
1 'polypeptide(L)'
;MSQVTHFDFKSSSVRVVLDDNQEPWFCLTDVCRVLNISRSSDLLQIQREYVKNEPLKRHGALDPKGVADYHTPTNGGIQKIKFISEPNLYRIIFRSNKPEALSFQNWVFAEVLPSIRKTGSYSARQTAFDELNRICMQEKLSKEKGTFHSHGMHRRKHEKRLNALRINTCKANIQMTFEGYTHE
;
A
#
# COMPACT_ATOMS: atom_id res chain seq x y z
N MET A 1 21.21 -5.44 16.96
CA MET A 1 21.35 -5.36 15.49
C MET A 1 19.95 -5.38 14.91
N SER A 2 19.52 -4.33 14.22
CA SER A 2 18.17 -4.24 13.64
C SER A 2 18.10 -5.10 12.37
N GLN A 3 17.23 -6.11 12.36
CA GLN A 3 17.03 -6.99 11.21
C GLN A 3 16.30 -6.23 10.09
N VAL A 4 16.85 -6.29 8.87
CA VAL A 4 16.22 -5.67 7.69
C VAL A 4 15.33 -6.71 7.02
N THR A 5 14.04 -6.44 6.97
CA THR A 5 13.06 -7.24 6.23
C THR A 5 12.73 -6.57 4.90
N HIS A 6 12.13 -7.32 3.97
CA HIS A 6 11.73 -6.80 2.66
C HIS A 6 10.21 -6.78 2.58
N PHE A 7 9.64 -5.65 2.17
CA PHE A 7 8.22 -5.52 1.87
C PHE A 7 8.03 -5.46 0.37
N ASP A 8 7.38 -6.49 -0.19
CA ASP A 8 7.16 -6.58 -1.63
C ASP A 8 5.82 -5.93 -2.02
N PHE A 9 5.91 -4.79 -2.73
CA PHE A 9 4.76 -4.12 -3.31
C PHE A 9 4.78 -4.25 -4.83
N LYS A 10 3.86 -5.06 -5.38
CA LYS A 10 3.65 -5.20 -6.85
C LYS A 10 4.95 -5.38 -7.65
N SER A 11 5.83 -6.29 -7.21
CA SER A 11 7.15 -6.60 -7.81
C SER A 11 8.28 -5.61 -7.54
N SER A 12 8.06 -4.60 -6.68
CA SER A 12 9.11 -3.74 -6.15
C SER A 12 9.35 -4.03 -4.68
N SER A 13 10.58 -4.38 -4.33
CA SER A 13 10.95 -4.66 -2.95
C SER A 13 11.44 -3.37 -2.27
N VAL A 14 10.81 -3.03 -1.14
CA VAL A 14 11.21 -1.92 -0.27
C VAL A 14 11.79 -2.50 1.00
N ARG A 15 13.04 -2.14 1.33
CA ARG A 15 13.64 -2.55 2.61
C ARG A 15 12.95 -1.87 3.77
N VAL A 16 12.63 -2.64 4.81
CA VAL A 16 11.99 -2.22 6.04
C VAL A 16 12.85 -2.61 7.23
N VAL A 17 12.92 -1.73 8.21
CA VAL A 17 13.54 -1.99 9.51
C VAL A 17 12.51 -1.73 10.59
N LEU A 18 12.41 -2.62 11.57
CA LEU A 18 11.61 -2.37 12.77
C LEU A 18 12.48 -1.69 13.83
N ASP A 19 11.94 -0.67 14.48
CA ASP A 19 12.57 -0.06 15.64
C ASP A 19 12.25 -0.81 16.95
N ASP A 20 12.74 -0.28 18.07
CA ASP A 20 12.53 -0.87 19.40
C ASP A 20 11.05 -0.90 19.82
N ASN A 21 10.20 -0.09 19.20
CA ASN A 21 8.76 -0.04 19.43
C ASN A 21 7.97 -0.92 18.44
N GLN A 22 8.66 -1.69 17.59
CA GLN A 22 8.08 -2.47 16.48
C GLN A 22 7.43 -1.61 15.40
N GLU A 23 7.77 -0.31 15.31
CA GLU A 23 7.28 0.56 14.26
C GLU A 23 8.11 0.40 12.98
N PRO A 24 7.48 0.35 11.80
CA PRO A 24 8.19 0.15 10.55
C PRO A 24 8.84 1.43 10.03
N TRP A 25 10.12 1.30 9.68
CA TRP A 25 10.91 2.31 9.00
C TRP A 25 11.23 1.83 7.58
N PHE A 26 11.01 2.68 6.58
CA PHE A 26 11.09 2.34 5.17
C PHE A 26 12.33 2.95 4.52
N CYS A 27 13.06 2.19 3.71
CA CYS A 27 14.23 2.70 3.03
C CYS A 27 13.86 3.78 2.00
N LEU A 28 14.35 5.01 2.21
CA LEU A 28 13.99 6.16 1.38
C LEU A 28 14.40 5.96 -0.08
N THR A 29 15.59 5.40 -0.32
CA THR A 29 16.11 5.17 -1.67
C THR A 29 15.21 4.23 -2.47
N ASP A 30 14.69 3.18 -1.82
CA ASP A 30 13.83 2.21 -2.48
C ASP A 30 12.46 2.82 -2.76
N VAL A 31 11.89 3.57 -1.80
CA VAL A 31 10.63 4.31 -1.99
C VAL A 31 10.74 5.31 -3.15
N CYS A 32 11.84 6.06 -3.24
CA CYS A 32 12.09 6.96 -4.36
C CYS A 32 12.19 6.22 -5.70
N ARG A 33 12.77 5.02 -5.72
CA ARG A 33 12.86 4.18 -6.92
C ARG A 33 11.46 3.74 -7.38
N VAL A 34 10.63 3.24 -6.47
CA VAL A 34 9.25 2.82 -6.77
C VAL A 34 8.41 3.97 -7.30
N LEU A 35 8.54 5.14 -6.67
CA LEU A 35 7.78 6.34 -7.07
C LEU A 35 8.48 7.15 -8.16
N ASN A 36 9.55 6.62 -8.76
CA ASN A 36 10.33 7.27 -9.82
C ASN A 36 10.60 8.77 -9.52
N ILE A 37 11.10 9.00 -8.31
CA ILE A 37 11.53 10.30 -7.79
C ILE A 37 13.04 10.38 -8.01
N SER A 38 13.47 11.25 -8.93
CA SER A 38 14.86 11.30 -9.41
C SER A 38 15.88 11.65 -8.32
N ARG A 39 15.48 12.43 -7.32
CA ARG A 39 16.37 12.89 -6.24
C ARG A 39 15.68 12.80 -4.89
N SER A 40 16.15 11.89 -4.04
CA SER A 40 15.72 11.80 -2.64
C SER A 40 16.06 13.06 -1.85
N SER A 41 17.10 13.80 -2.25
CA SER A 41 17.46 15.10 -1.68
C SER A 41 16.36 16.15 -1.79
N ASP A 42 15.49 16.04 -2.80
CA ASP A 42 14.38 16.99 -3.01
C ASP A 42 13.28 16.78 -1.96
N LEU A 43 13.17 15.58 -1.39
CA LEU A 43 12.24 15.26 -0.27
C LEU A 43 12.84 15.62 1.09
N LEU A 44 14.17 15.49 1.20
CA LEU A 44 14.94 15.77 2.41
C LEU A 44 15.22 17.26 2.62
N GLN A 45 14.69 18.15 1.76
CA GLN A 45 14.68 19.57 2.06
C GLN A 45 13.66 19.78 3.20
N ILE A 46 14.16 19.51 4.39
CA ILE A 46 13.57 19.79 5.70
C ILE A 46 12.93 21.18 5.61
N GLN A 47 11.72 21.33 6.16
CA GLN A 47 11.18 22.63 6.56
C GLN A 47 12.17 23.25 7.55
N ARG A 48 13.26 23.83 7.04
CA ARG A 48 14.01 24.87 7.73
C ARG A 48 13.00 25.99 7.80
N GLU A 49 12.42 26.14 8.99
CA GLU A 49 11.71 27.30 9.49
C GLU A 49 11.34 28.31 8.40
N TYR A 50 10.07 28.27 7.97
CA TYR A 50 9.42 29.17 7.02
C TYR A 50 10.27 30.38 6.59
N VAL A 51 11.19 30.16 5.65
CA VAL A 51 11.99 31.26 5.08
C VAL A 51 11.02 32.00 4.18
N LYS A 52 10.54 33.17 4.62
CA LYS A 52 9.47 33.98 4.00
C LYS A 52 9.64 34.25 2.49
N ASN A 53 10.79 33.94 1.89
CA ASN A 53 11.16 34.32 0.52
C ASN A 53 11.73 33.16 -0.34
N GLU A 54 11.67 31.89 0.08
CA GLU A 54 12.05 30.77 -0.81
C GLU A 54 10.78 30.15 -1.42
N PRO A 55 10.69 29.97 -2.76
CA PRO A 55 9.61 29.20 -3.35
C PRO A 55 9.70 27.78 -2.81
N LEU A 56 8.66 27.33 -2.10
CA LEU A 56 8.56 25.98 -1.56
C LEU A 56 8.91 25.01 -2.69
N LYS A 57 10.07 24.31 -2.59
CA LYS A 57 10.43 23.37 -3.64
C LYS A 57 9.28 22.38 -3.80
N ARG A 58 8.94 22.06 -5.05
CA ARG A 58 7.71 21.36 -5.47
C ARG A 58 7.49 19.99 -4.82
N HIS A 59 8.49 19.46 -4.10
CA HIS A 59 8.44 18.19 -3.42
C HIS A 59 8.45 18.44 -1.91
N GLY A 60 7.28 18.24 -1.29
CA GLY A 60 7.05 18.70 0.07
C GLY A 60 7.99 18.04 1.10
N ALA A 61 8.42 18.86 2.05
CA ALA A 61 9.31 18.47 3.12
C ALA A 61 8.79 17.23 3.89
N LEU A 62 9.73 16.34 4.20
CA LEU A 62 9.57 15.31 5.23
C LEU A 62 9.69 15.94 6.62
N ASP A 63 9.00 15.35 7.60
CA ASP A 63 9.21 15.70 9.00
C ASP A 63 10.61 15.20 9.42
N PRO A 64 11.50 16.09 9.91
CA PRO A 64 12.85 15.69 10.35
C PRO A 64 12.83 14.61 11.43
N LYS A 65 11.81 14.58 12.28
CA LYS A 65 11.68 13.57 13.35
C LYS A 65 11.44 12.16 12.81
N GLY A 66 10.88 12.06 11.61
CA GLY A 66 10.60 10.80 10.92
C GLY A 66 11.66 10.41 9.90
N VAL A 67 12.89 10.89 10.03
CA VAL A 67 14.03 10.53 9.17
C VAL A 67 15.19 10.08 10.05
N ALA A 68 15.67 8.87 9.82
CA ALA A 68 16.78 8.29 10.56
C ALA A 68 17.75 7.57 9.63
N ASP A 69 19.02 7.50 10.03
CA ASP A 69 20.05 6.77 9.28
C ASP A 69 20.24 5.39 9.93
N TYR A 70 20.13 4.31 9.16
CA TYR A 70 20.42 2.95 9.61
C TYR A 70 21.65 2.39 8.91
N HIS A 71 22.43 1.60 9.64
CA HIS A 71 23.53 0.82 9.08
C HIS A 71 22.96 -0.41 8.37
N THR A 72 22.99 -0.40 7.05
CA THR A 72 22.40 -1.46 6.22
C THR A 72 23.51 -2.13 5.40
N PRO A 73 23.58 -3.47 5.38
CA PRO A 73 24.48 -4.18 4.49
C PRO A 73 24.04 -3.95 3.04
N THR A 74 24.99 -3.52 2.21
CA THR A 74 24.81 -3.35 0.76
C THR A 74 25.90 -4.12 0.03
N ASN A 75 25.78 -4.20 -1.30
CA ASN A 75 26.80 -4.86 -2.13
C ASN A 75 28.19 -4.20 -2.02
N GLY A 76 28.26 -2.95 -1.55
CA GLY A 76 29.51 -2.21 -1.27
C GLY A 76 29.90 -2.20 0.21
N GLY A 77 29.35 -3.10 1.03
CA GLY A 77 29.59 -3.15 2.48
C GLY A 77 28.49 -2.45 3.30
N ILE A 78 28.76 -2.26 4.59
CA ILE A 78 27.82 -1.61 5.52
C ILE A 78 27.80 -0.11 5.24
N GLN A 79 26.65 0.41 4.82
CA GLN A 79 26.46 1.83 4.51
C GLN A 79 25.40 2.44 5.40
N LYS A 80 25.54 3.72 5.71
CA LYS A 80 24.49 4.51 6.36
C LYS A 80 23.47 4.91 5.31
N ILE A 81 22.26 4.37 5.41
CA ILE A 81 21.16 4.64 4.48
C ILE A 81 20.03 5.34 5.23
N LYS A 82 19.38 6.30 4.57
CA LYS A 82 18.22 6.99 5.11
C LYS A 82 16.97 6.12 5.06
N PHE A 83 16.30 6.03 6.21
CA PHE A 83 14.98 5.48 6.35
C PHE A 83 14.00 6.56 6.79
N ILE A 84 12.73 6.35 6.46
CA ILE A 84 11.63 7.23 6.80
C ILE A 84 10.59 6.48 7.61
N SER A 85 9.96 7.17 8.55
CA SER A 85 8.82 6.62 9.28
C SER A 85 7.58 6.51 8.38
N GLU A 86 6.61 5.71 8.81
CA GLU A 86 5.34 5.51 8.11
C GLU A 86 4.58 6.84 7.82
N PRO A 87 4.48 7.82 8.74
CA PRO A 87 3.87 9.11 8.43
C PRO A 87 4.57 9.84 7.26
N ASN A 88 5.90 9.77 7.19
CA ASN A 88 6.67 10.35 6.11
C ASN A 88 6.48 9.59 4.79
N LEU A 89 6.37 8.26 4.82
CA LEU A 89 6.00 7.46 3.66
C LEU A 89 4.66 7.93 3.08
N TYR A 90 3.63 8.07 3.92
CA TYR A 90 2.32 8.56 3.48
C TYR A 90 2.39 9.96 2.88
N ARG A 91 3.16 10.89 3.46
CA ARG A 91 3.37 12.22 2.89
C ARG A 91 3.92 12.17 1.47
N ILE A 92 4.84 11.24 1.17
CA ILE A 92 5.39 11.07 -0.18
C ILE A 92 4.32 10.51 -1.11
N ILE A 93 3.61 9.46 -0.68
CA ILE A 93 2.60 8.79 -1.50
C ILE A 93 1.49 9.75 -1.88
N PHE A 94 0.91 10.49 -0.92
CA PHE A 94 -0.20 11.43 -1.19
C PHE A 94 0.18 12.66 -2.02
N ARG A 95 1.47 12.93 -2.20
CA ARG A 95 1.97 14.00 -3.08
C ARG A 95 2.37 13.52 -4.47
N SER A 96 2.44 12.20 -4.67
CA SER A 96 2.91 11.61 -5.91
C SER A 96 1.77 11.43 -6.90
N ASN A 97 2.02 11.76 -8.17
CA ASN A 97 1.09 11.54 -9.29
C ASN A 97 1.39 10.24 -10.07
N LYS A 98 2.25 9.36 -9.52
CA LYS A 98 2.61 8.11 -10.16
C LYS A 98 1.48 7.07 -10.06
N PRO A 99 1.31 6.18 -11.04
CA PRO A 99 0.21 5.22 -11.04
C PRO A 99 0.22 4.28 -9.82
N GLU A 100 1.41 3.95 -9.30
CA GLU A 100 1.58 3.15 -8.09
C GLU A 100 1.03 3.88 -6.86
N ALA A 101 1.35 5.17 -6.73
CA ALA A 101 0.85 6.02 -5.66
C ALA A 101 -0.65 6.27 -5.79
N LEU A 102 -1.14 6.59 -7.00
CA LEU A 102 -2.56 6.81 -7.26
C LEU A 102 -3.40 5.57 -6.95
N SER A 103 -2.90 4.37 -7.23
CA SER A 103 -3.58 3.12 -6.86
C SER A 103 -3.80 3.03 -5.35
N PHE A 104 -2.78 3.35 -4.56
CA PHE A 104 -2.87 3.36 -3.11
C PHE A 104 -3.79 4.48 -2.61
N GLN A 105 -3.61 5.70 -3.12
CA GLN A 105 -4.45 6.85 -2.77
C GLN A 105 -5.93 6.58 -3.04
N ASN A 106 -6.27 6.05 -4.21
CA ASN A 106 -7.65 5.74 -4.58
C ASN A 106 -8.26 4.70 -3.63
N TRP A 107 -7.52 3.66 -3.28
CA TRP A 107 -7.97 2.68 -2.29
C TRP A 107 -8.18 3.33 -0.91
N VAL A 108 -7.24 4.14 -0.44
CA VAL A 108 -7.39 4.84 0.85
C VAL A 108 -8.59 5.79 0.84
N PHE A 109 -8.79 6.56 -0.23
CA PHE A 109 -9.83 7.58 -0.33
C PHE A 109 -11.22 7.00 -0.58
N ALA A 110 -11.34 5.94 -1.38
CA ALA A 110 -12.62 5.34 -1.71
C ALA A 110 -13.08 4.31 -0.66
N GLU A 111 -12.15 3.64 0.00
CA GLU A 111 -12.45 2.50 0.88
C GLU A 111 -12.08 2.77 2.33
N VAL A 112 -10.80 3.04 2.63
CA VAL A 112 -10.28 3.08 4.00
C VAL A 112 -10.86 4.25 4.78
N LEU A 113 -10.64 5.49 4.34
CA LEU A 113 -11.10 6.69 5.06
C LEU A 113 -12.63 6.76 5.17
N PRO A 114 -13.42 6.46 4.12
CA PRO A 114 -14.87 6.42 4.25
C PRO A 114 -15.36 5.36 5.25
N SER A 115 -14.69 4.21 5.33
CA SER A 115 -15.03 3.16 6.29
C SER A 115 -14.73 3.58 7.72
N ILE A 116 -13.55 4.17 7.97
CA ILE A 116 -13.20 4.74 9.28
C ILE A 116 -14.20 5.82 9.68
N ARG A 117 -14.52 6.76 8.78
CA ARG A 117 -15.49 7.83 9.08
C ARG A 117 -16.89 7.29 9.43
N LYS A 118 -17.33 6.20 8.79
CA LYS A 118 -18.68 5.63 8.99
C LYS A 118 -18.76 4.74 10.22
N THR A 119 -17.73 3.95 10.49
CA THR A 119 -17.77 2.85 11.48
C THR A 119 -16.84 3.06 12.66
N GLY A 120 -15.97 4.08 12.61
CA GLY A 120 -14.90 4.31 13.58
C GLY A 120 -13.69 3.40 13.40
N SER A 121 -13.71 2.45 12.45
CA SER A 121 -12.61 1.50 12.24
C SER A 121 -12.45 1.07 10.78
N TYR A 122 -11.34 0.41 10.47
CA TYR A 122 -11.14 -0.30 9.21
C TYR A 122 -10.62 -1.70 9.51
N SER A 123 -11.22 -2.71 8.89
CA SER A 123 -10.79 -4.11 9.01
C SER A 123 -10.73 -4.71 7.62
N ALA A 124 -9.50 -4.97 7.13
CA ALA A 124 -9.30 -5.61 5.83
C ALA A 124 -10.01 -6.97 5.74
N ARG A 125 -10.09 -7.70 6.85
CA ARG A 125 -10.82 -8.97 6.95
C ARG A 125 -12.32 -8.77 6.77
N GLN A 126 -12.90 -7.76 7.43
CA GLN A 126 -14.32 -7.47 7.30
C GLN A 126 -14.66 -7.04 5.87
N THR A 127 -13.83 -6.18 5.27
CA THR A 127 -14.03 -5.74 3.88
C THR A 127 -13.99 -6.91 2.89
N ALA A 128 -13.00 -7.80 3.03
CA ALA A 128 -12.90 -8.99 2.19
C ALA A 128 -14.08 -9.96 2.39
N PHE A 129 -14.57 -10.10 3.63
CA PHE A 129 -15.73 -10.93 3.93
C PHE A 129 -17.03 -10.33 3.37
N ASP A 130 -17.23 -9.02 3.49
CA ASP A 130 -18.38 -8.32 2.93
C ASP A 130 -18.39 -8.38 1.40
N GLU A 131 -17.23 -8.24 0.75
CA GLU A 131 -17.11 -8.40 -0.70
C GLU A 131 -17.43 -9.84 -1.14
N LEU A 132 -16.90 -10.84 -0.43
CA LEU A 132 -17.20 -12.25 -0.66
C LEU A 132 -18.71 -12.52 -0.55
N ASN A 133 -19.37 -12.00 0.49
CA ASN A 133 -20.81 -12.16 0.71
C ASN A 133 -21.63 -11.51 -0.41
N ARG A 134 -21.26 -10.30 -0.85
CA ARG A 134 -21.92 -9.63 -1.99
C ARG A 134 -21.82 -10.44 -3.27
N ILE A 135 -20.62 -10.94 -3.61
CA ILE A 135 -20.41 -11.73 -4.83
C ILE A 135 -21.22 -13.04 -4.76
N CYS A 136 -21.16 -13.76 -3.63
CA CYS A 136 -21.96 -14.97 -3.42
C CYS A 136 -23.47 -14.72 -3.55
N MET A 137 -23.97 -13.59 -3.04
CA MET A 137 -25.38 -13.24 -3.14
C MET A 137 -25.79 -12.87 -4.57
N GLN A 138 -24.95 -12.13 -5.31
CA GLN A 138 -25.16 -11.84 -6.73
C GLN A 138 -25.21 -13.13 -7.58
N GLU A 139 -24.33 -14.10 -7.31
CA GLU A 139 -24.37 -15.39 -8.00
C GLU A 139 -25.67 -16.17 -7.74
N LYS A 140 -26.15 -16.20 -6.48
CA LYS A 140 -27.42 -16.84 -6.11
C LYS A 140 -28.61 -16.21 -6.83
N LEU A 141 -28.73 -14.89 -6.79
CA LEU A 141 -29.79 -14.16 -7.50
C LEU A 141 -29.71 -14.34 -9.03
N SER A 142 -28.51 -14.49 -9.59
CA SER A 142 -28.36 -14.74 -11.02
C SER A 142 -28.90 -16.12 -11.44
N LYS A 143 -28.80 -17.14 -10.58
CA LYS A 143 -29.24 -18.51 -10.87
C LYS A 143 -30.77 -18.61 -10.97
N GLU A 144 -31.50 -17.80 -10.22
CA GLU A 144 -32.97 -17.80 -10.19
C GLU A 144 -33.61 -17.13 -11.42
N LYS A 145 -32.95 -16.18 -12.07
CA LYS A 145 -33.50 -15.43 -13.24
C LYS A 145 -33.43 -16.18 -14.58
N GLY A 146 -33.56 -17.51 -14.59
CA GLY A 146 -33.19 -18.36 -15.72
C GLY A 146 -34.18 -18.42 -16.90
N THR A 147 -34.07 -17.50 -17.86
CA THR A 147 -34.15 -17.78 -19.32
C THR A 147 -33.28 -16.75 -20.05
N PHE A 148 -32.15 -17.16 -20.65
CA PHE A 148 -31.24 -16.22 -21.31
C PHE A 148 -30.75 -16.78 -22.66
N HIS A 149 -30.88 -15.97 -23.71
CA HIS A 149 -30.50 -16.26 -25.09
C HIS A 149 -28.99 -16.51 -25.24
N SER A 150 -28.57 -17.21 -26.30
CA SER A 150 -27.20 -17.69 -26.54
C SER A 150 -26.09 -16.64 -26.40
N HIS A 151 -26.27 -15.43 -26.96
CA HIS A 151 -25.30 -14.32 -26.81
C HIS A 151 -25.11 -13.89 -25.37
N GLY A 152 -26.17 -13.95 -24.59
CA GLY A 152 -26.15 -13.66 -23.19
C GLY A 152 -25.38 -14.69 -22.36
N MET A 153 -25.32 -15.94 -22.83
CA MET A 153 -24.67 -17.05 -22.15
C MET A 153 -23.14 -16.88 -22.10
N HIS A 154 -22.52 -16.34 -23.15
CA HIS A 154 -21.08 -16.05 -23.19
C HIS A 154 -20.66 -14.97 -22.19
N ARG A 155 -21.38 -13.85 -22.15
CA ARG A 155 -21.14 -12.75 -21.19
C ARG A 155 -21.26 -13.26 -19.75
N ARG A 156 -22.29 -14.06 -19.49
CA ARG A 156 -22.50 -14.68 -18.17
C ARG A 156 -21.38 -15.65 -17.78
N LYS A 157 -20.87 -16.44 -18.72
CA LYS A 157 -19.75 -17.36 -18.47
C LYS A 157 -18.47 -16.58 -18.12
N HIS A 158 -18.23 -15.46 -18.78
CA HIS A 158 -17.13 -14.55 -18.46
C HIS A 158 -17.29 -13.91 -17.07
N GLU A 159 -18.46 -13.36 -16.75
CA GLU A 159 -18.75 -12.75 -15.44
C GLU A 159 -18.60 -13.77 -14.29
N LYS A 160 -19.08 -15.01 -14.46
CA LYS A 160 -18.86 -16.10 -13.49
C LYS A 160 -17.38 -16.39 -13.27
N ARG A 161 -16.58 -16.43 -14.35
CA ARG A 161 -15.13 -16.67 -14.24
C ARG A 161 -14.44 -15.53 -13.50
N LEU A 162 -14.84 -14.28 -13.78
CA LEU A 162 -14.31 -13.10 -13.10
C LEU A 162 -14.68 -13.10 -11.60
N ASN A 163 -15.93 -13.42 -11.28
CA ASN A 163 -16.40 -13.53 -9.90
C ASN A 163 -15.70 -14.66 -9.14
N ALA A 164 -15.50 -15.83 -9.76
CA ALA A 164 -14.74 -16.93 -9.17
C ALA A 164 -13.28 -16.53 -8.87
N LEU A 165 -12.65 -15.78 -9.78
CA LEU A 165 -11.30 -15.25 -9.55
C LEU A 165 -11.29 -14.28 -8.36
N ARG A 166 -12.23 -13.34 -8.29
CA ARG A 166 -12.36 -12.39 -7.17
C ARG A 166 -12.60 -13.11 -5.85
N ILE A 167 -13.49 -14.10 -5.82
CA ILE A 167 -13.74 -14.94 -4.64
C ILE A 167 -12.45 -15.61 -4.16
N ASN A 168 -11.67 -16.20 -5.07
CA ASN A 168 -10.41 -16.84 -4.72
C ASN A 168 -9.38 -15.83 -4.20
N THR A 169 -9.29 -14.64 -4.80
CA THR A 169 -8.44 -13.54 -4.30
C THR A 169 -8.88 -13.08 -2.92
N CYS A 170 -10.17 -12.86 -2.67
CA CYS A 170 -10.67 -12.46 -1.35
C CYS A 170 -10.38 -13.54 -0.29
N LYS A 171 -10.58 -14.82 -0.62
CA LYS A 171 -10.25 -15.94 0.27
C LYS A 171 -8.75 -15.99 0.58
N ALA A 172 -7.90 -15.86 -0.43
CA ALA A 172 -6.45 -15.82 -0.24
C ALA A 172 -6.03 -14.62 0.63
N ASN A 173 -6.60 -13.44 0.41
CA ASN A 173 -6.31 -12.25 1.22
C ASN A 173 -6.77 -12.41 2.68
N ILE A 174 -7.89 -13.10 2.92
CA ILE A 174 -8.34 -13.45 4.28
C ILE A 174 -7.35 -14.42 4.93
N GLN A 175 -6.88 -15.43 4.19
CA GLN A 175 -5.97 -16.47 4.68
C GLN A 175 -4.52 -15.98 4.91
N MET A 176 -3.97 -15.13 4.02
CA MET A 176 -2.58 -14.63 4.09
C MET A 176 -2.32 -13.67 5.25
N THR A 177 -3.34 -13.23 5.99
CA THR A 177 -3.15 -12.50 7.25
C THR A 177 -2.52 -13.35 8.37
N PHE A 178 -2.25 -14.64 8.13
CA PHE A 178 -1.63 -15.56 9.10
C PHE A 178 -0.19 -15.99 8.75
N GLU A 179 0.30 -15.78 7.52
CA GLU A 179 1.63 -16.29 7.10
C GLU A 179 2.76 -15.24 7.15
N GLY A 180 2.44 -13.98 7.45
CA GLY A 180 3.43 -12.89 7.59
C GLY A 180 4.17 -12.84 8.93
N TYR A 181 3.93 -13.78 9.83
CA TYR A 181 4.61 -13.88 11.13
C TYR A 181 5.04 -15.34 11.36
N THR A 182 6.00 -15.81 10.57
CA THR A 182 6.81 -16.95 10.99
C THR A 182 7.81 -16.44 12.02
N HIS A 183 7.50 -16.63 13.30
CA HIS A 183 8.52 -16.69 14.33
C HIS A 183 9.36 -17.94 14.07
N GLU A 184 10.54 -17.76 13.49
CA GLU A 184 11.71 -18.61 13.73
C GLU A 184 12.87 -17.73 14.20
#